data_AF-A0A1D6MID1-F1
#
_entry.id   AF-A0A1D6MID1-F1
#
_cell.length_a   1.000
_cell.length_b   1.000
_cell.length_c   1.000
_cell.angle_alpha   90.00
_cell.angle_beta   90.00
_cell.angle_gamma   90.00
#
_symmetry.space_group_name_H-M   'P 1'
#
loop_
_entity.id
_entity.type
_entity.pdbx_description
1 polymer ?
#
loop_
_entity_poly.entity_id
_entity_poly.type
_entity_poly.pdbx_seq_one_letter_code
_entity_poly.pdbx_strand_id
1 'polypeptide(L)'
;MGTGGDGDKAGPALPLEALLALGLDQRTAENALVNAKVTANLAAVIAEAGIKECDKSIGNLLYAVATKYPTNALVHRPVLISYVLSTKIKSPAQLDAALSFLTNTGPDSLDVDKFEEACGVGVVVSIEEIKSTVTDILEENMEAIKEQRYHINVGMLCGQVRKRHPWGDAKAVKEEIDKRLAEILGPKTEADSIK
;
A
#
# COMPACT_ATOMS: atom_id res chain seq x y z
N MET A 1 -20.58 -8.88 50.65
CA MET A 1 -19.67 -7.72 50.52
C MET A 1 -18.42 -8.25 49.84
N GLY A 2 -18.27 -8.09 48.53
CA GLY A 2 -17.81 -6.84 47.91
C GLY A 2 -16.28 -6.90 47.82
N THR A 3 -15.74 -7.54 46.77
CA THR A 3 -14.97 -6.90 45.66
C THR A 3 -13.54 -6.53 46.02
N GLY A 4 -12.59 -6.95 45.17
CA GLY A 4 -11.24 -6.41 45.17
C GLY A 4 -10.19 -7.28 44.49
N GLY A 5 -10.46 -7.74 43.27
CA GLY A 5 -9.39 -8.12 42.35
C GLY A 5 -9.08 -6.89 41.52
N ASP A 6 -7.88 -6.33 41.63
CA ASP A 6 -7.39 -5.31 40.71
C ASP A 6 -5.86 -5.33 40.69
N GLY A 7 -5.29 -5.24 39.50
CA GLY A 7 -3.84 -5.31 39.29
C GLY A 7 -3.39 -6.15 38.10
N ASP A 8 -4.26 -6.42 37.12
CA ASP A 8 -3.78 -6.76 35.77
C ASP A 8 -3.23 -5.46 35.16
N LYS A 9 -1.92 -5.41 34.94
CA LYS A 9 -1.25 -4.27 34.30
C LYS A 9 -1.67 -4.20 32.83
N ALA A 10 -2.82 -3.61 32.57
CA ALA A 10 -3.26 -3.27 31.23
C ALA A 10 -2.26 -2.26 30.64
N GLY A 11 -1.54 -2.67 29.58
CA GLY A 11 -0.84 -1.75 28.69
C GLY A 11 -1.80 -0.69 28.13
N PRO A 12 -1.31 0.36 27.45
CA PRO A 12 -2.14 1.48 27.01
C PRO A 12 -3.29 0.95 26.15
N ALA A 13 -4.48 0.92 26.73
CA ALA A 13 -5.67 0.41 26.07
C ALA A 13 -6.09 1.45 25.03
N LEU A 14 -5.78 1.20 23.76
CA LEU A 14 -6.34 1.96 22.67
C LEU A 14 -7.85 1.74 22.64
N PRO A 15 -8.68 2.80 22.74
CA PRO A 15 -10.11 2.66 22.59
C PRO A 15 -10.46 2.34 21.12
N LEU A 16 -11.49 1.53 20.91
CA LEU A 16 -11.98 1.19 19.58
C LEU A 16 -12.33 2.44 18.78
N GLU A 17 -12.87 3.44 19.47
CA GLU A 17 -13.25 4.74 18.93
C GLU A 17 -12.05 5.48 18.34
N ALA A 18 -10.85 5.37 18.93
CA ALA A 18 -9.65 5.99 18.36
C ALA A 18 -9.22 5.31 17.06
N LEU A 19 -9.34 3.98 16.98
CA LEU A 19 -9.03 3.25 15.74
C LEU A 19 -10.04 3.55 14.63
N LEU A 20 -11.32 3.68 14.98
CA LEU A 20 -12.37 4.09 14.06
C LEU A 20 -12.19 5.54 13.59
N ALA A 21 -11.79 6.45 14.49
CA ALA A 21 -11.50 7.85 14.16
C ALA A 21 -10.29 8.00 13.22
N LEU A 22 -9.39 7.02 13.21
CA LEU A 22 -8.30 6.93 12.23
C LEU A 22 -8.78 6.38 10.88
N GLY A 23 -10.07 6.14 10.68
CA GLY A 23 -10.61 5.62 9.43
C GLY A 23 -10.36 4.13 9.18
N LEU A 24 -10.01 3.37 10.23
CA LEU A 24 -9.97 1.90 10.13
C LEU A 24 -11.38 1.33 10.11
N ASP A 25 -11.59 0.30 9.29
CA ASP A 25 -12.85 -0.45 9.29
C ASP A 25 -13.04 -1.17 10.63
N GLN A 26 -14.29 -1.26 11.09
CA GLN A 26 -14.64 -1.85 12.39
C GLN A 26 -14.00 -3.23 12.61
N ARG A 27 -14.09 -4.11 11.60
CA ARG A 27 -13.47 -5.44 11.65
C ARG A 27 -11.95 -5.38 11.84
N THR A 28 -11.27 -4.45 11.17
CA THR A 28 -9.81 -4.30 11.28
C THR A 28 -9.44 -3.75 12.65
N ALA A 29 -10.21 -2.78 13.15
CA ALA A 29 -10.00 -2.20 14.48
C ALA A 29 -10.20 -3.23 15.59
N GLU A 30 -11.29 -4.01 15.55
CA GLU A 30 -11.55 -5.11 16.49
C GLU A 30 -10.43 -6.17 16.45
N ASN A 31 -10.00 -6.57 15.25
CA ASN A 31 -8.88 -7.50 15.06
C ASN A 31 -7.54 -6.95 15.58
N ALA A 32 -7.33 -5.64 15.47
CA ALA A 32 -6.14 -5.00 16.01
C ALA A 32 -6.13 -5.07 17.54
N LEU A 33 -7.26 -4.75 18.19
CA LEU A 33 -7.41 -4.71 19.64
C LEU A 33 -7.20 -6.07 20.31
N VAL A 34 -7.64 -7.16 19.68
CA VAL A 34 -7.41 -8.52 20.20
C VAL A 34 -5.95 -8.96 20.10
N ASN A 35 -5.14 -8.30 19.28
CA ASN A 35 -3.72 -8.61 19.11
C ASN A 35 -2.87 -7.61 19.90
N ALA A 36 -2.49 -7.99 21.13
CA ALA A 36 -1.75 -7.12 22.04
C ALA A 36 -0.48 -6.49 21.44
N LYS A 37 0.22 -7.20 20.53
CA LYS A 37 1.40 -6.68 19.84
C LYS A 37 1.02 -5.59 18.83
N VAL A 38 -0.02 -5.83 18.03
CA VAL A 38 -0.52 -4.85 17.05
C VAL A 38 -1.11 -3.64 17.76
N THR A 39 -1.88 -3.84 18.84
CA THR A 39 -2.41 -2.75 19.69
C THR A 39 -1.28 -1.89 20.25
N ALA A 40 -0.24 -2.50 20.83
CA ALA A 40 0.89 -1.74 21.37
C ALA A 40 1.63 -0.94 20.29
N ASN A 41 1.86 -1.53 19.11
CA ASN A 41 2.50 -0.85 17.99
C ASN A 41 1.65 0.30 17.44
N LEU A 42 0.34 0.07 17.27
CA LEU A 42 -0.60 1.12 16.85
C LEU A 42 -0.63 2.25 17.87
N ALA A 43 -0.64 1.95 19.16
CA ALA A 43 -0.67 2.97 20.21
C ALA A 43 0.56 3.88 20.11
N ALA A 44 1.73 3.29 19.88
CA ALA A 44 2.97 4.02 19.66
C ALA A 44 2.92 4.87 18.38
N VAL A 45 2.44 4.30 17.26
CA VAL A 45 2.30 5.04 15.99
C VAL A 45 1.33 6.22 16.12
N ILE A 46 0.21 6.04 16.82
CA ILE A 46 -0.79 7.09 17.05
C ILE A 46 -0.22 8.19 17.96
N ALA A 47 0.48 7.80 19.02
CA ALA A 47 1.16 8.74 19.92
C ALA A 47 2.23 9.56 19.18
N GLU A 48 3.00 8.92 18.29
CA GLU A 48 4.01 9.59 17.45
C GLU A 48 3.39 10.47 16.36
N ALA A 49 2.27 10.04 15.78
CA ALA A 49 1.54 10.80 14.78
C ALA A 49 0.90 12.07 15.37
N GLY A 50 0.52 12.04 16.65
CA GLY A 50 -0.10 13.18 17.32
C GLY A 50 -1.46 13.58 16.75
N ILE A 51 -2.10 12.70 15.97
CA ILE A 51 -3.40 12.94 15.34
C ILE A 51 -4.54 12.31 16.14
N LYS A 52 -5.71 12.93 16.09
CA LYS A 52 -6.95 12.42 16.71
C LYS A 52 -7.89 11.77 15.71
N GLU A 53 -7.85 12.23 14.46
CA GLU A 53 -8.67 11.73 13.36
C GLU A 53 -7.89 11.81 12.05
N CYS A 54 -8.17 10.89 11.13
CA CYS A 54 -7.64 10.96 9.77
C CYS A 54 -8.53 10.22 8.77
N ASP A 55 -8.28 10.47 7.48
CA ASP A 55 -8.96 9.76 6.42
C ASP A 55 -8.63 8.26 6.41
N LYS A 56 -9.59 7.47 5.93
CA LYS A 56 -9.45 6.02 5.75
C LYS A 56 -8.15 5.62 5.03
N SER A 57 -7.72 6.40 4.04
CA SER A 57 -6.47 6.14 3.32
C SER A 57 -5.24 6.27 4.23
N ILE A 58 -5.17 7.34 5.03
CA ILE A 58 -4.09 7.60 5.97
C ILE A 58 -4.11 6.55 7.08
N GLY A 59 -5.28 6.25 7.64
CA GLY A 59 -5.48 5.19 8.63
C GLY A 59 -4.92 3.85 8.23
N ASN A 60 -5.30 3.39 7.03
CA ASN A 60 -4.82 2.12 6.49
C ASN A 60 -3.29 2.10 6.31
N LEU A 61 -2.68 3.22 5.93
CA LEU A 61 -1.23 3.33 5.83
C LEU A 61 -0.56 3.31 7.21
N LEU A 62 -1.11 4.02 8.20
CA LEU A 62 -0.60 3.98 9.58
C LEU A 62 -0.75 2.59 10.22
N TYR A 63 -1.83 1.88 9.91
CA TYR A 63 -2.00 0.49 10.32
C TYR A 63 -0.97 -0.43 9.67
N ALA A 64 -0.69 -0.24 8.37
CA ALA A 64 0.38 -0.94 7.68
C ALA A 64 1.75 -0.63 8.29
N VAL A 65 2.03 0.63 8.67
CA VAL A 65 3.22 1.01 9.44
C VAL A 65 3.28 0.21 10.73
N ALA A 66 2.25 0.24 11.57
CA ALA A 66 2.26 -0.45 12.87
C ALA A 66 2.48 -1.97 12.78
N THR A 67 2.05 -2.61 11.69
CA THR A 67 2.12 -4.06 11.51
C THR A 67 3.38 -4.53 10.78
N LYS A 68 3.91 -3.73 9.85
CA LYS A 68 5.04 -4.09 8.99
C LYS A 68 6.36 -3.40 9.35
N TYR A 69 6.38 -2.47 10.30
CA TYR A 69 7.58 -1.69 10.59
C TYR A 69 8.76 -2.57 11.02
N PRO A 70 9.96 -2.38 10.42
CA PRO A 70 11.12 -3.18 10.75
C PRO A 70 11.70 -2.76 12.12
N THR A 71 11.93 -3.73 13.01
CA THR A 71 12.34 -3.46 14.40
C THR A 71 13.75 -2.87 14.51
N ASN A 72 14.59 -3.02 13.49
CA ASN A 72 15.95 -2.49 13.44
C ASN A 72 16.01 -1.00 13.07
N ALA A 73 14.93 -0.39 12.59
CA ALA A 73 14.91 0.99 12.10
C ALA A 73 13.90 1.88 12.85
N LEU A 74 13.46 1.47 14.06
CA LEU A 74 12.41 2.16 14.83
C LEU A 74 12.69 3.65 15.06
N VAL A 75 13.96 4.06 15.03
CA VAL A 75 14.41 5.45 15.12
C VAL A 75 13.84 6.34 14.01
N HIS A 76 13.51 5.79 12.84
CA HIS A 76 12.97 6.53 11.70
C HIS A 76 11.45 6.46 11.61
N ARG A 77 10.77 5.79 12.55
CA ARG A 77 9.32 5.61 12.51
C ARG A 77 8.56 6.94 12.53
N PRO A 78 8.95 7.93 13.37
CA PRO A 78 8.31 9.25 13.35
C PRO A 78 8.45 9.97 12.01
N VAL A 79 9.59 9.80 11.32
CA VAL A 79 9.80 10.37 9.99
C VAL A 79 8.81 9.76 9.02
N LEU A 80 8.72 8.43 8.94
CA LEU A 80 7.78 7.76 8.03
C LEU A 80 6.33 8.18 8.28
N ILE A 81 5.93 8.29 9.56
CA ILE A 81 4.60 8.76 9.94
C ILE A 81 4.35 10.18 9.41
N SER A 82 5.31 11.10 9.60
CA SER A 82 5.21 12.46 9.09
C SER A 82 5.01 12.51 7.57
N TYR A 83 5.64 11.60 6.81
CA TYR A 83 5.46 11.51 5.36
C TYR A 83 4.06 11.02 4.96
N VAL A 84 3.50 10.06 5.70
CA VAL A 84 2.12 9.60 5.48
C VAL A 84 1.13 10.72 5.80
N LEU A 85 1.30 11.41 6.93
CA LEU A 85 0.45 12.53 7.35
C LEU A 85 0.52 13.71 6.37
N SER A 86 1.71 14.01 5.85
CA SER A 86 1.93 15.06 4.84
C SER A 86 1.44 14.64 3.45
N THR A 87 0.85 13.45 3.31
CA THR A 87 0.42 12.86 2.02
C THR A 87 1.55 12.73 1.00
N LYS A 88 2.81 12.68 1.44
CA LYS A 88 3.95 12.38 0.56
C LYS A 88 3.94 10.90 0.12
N ILE A 89 3.55 10.03 1.06
CA ILE A 89 3.29 8.61 0.81
C ILE A 89 1.78 8.41 0.76
N LYS A 90 1.26 8.08 -0.43
CA LYS A 90 -0.18 7.95 -0.67
C LYS A 90 -0.61 6.52 -0.97
N SER A 91 0.33 5.64 -1.31
CA SER A 91 0.03 4.27 -1.70
C SER A 91 0.74 3.24 -0.81
N PRO A 92 0.16 2.03 -0.66
CA PRO A 92 0.82 0.93 0.02
C PRO A 92 2.16 0.52 -0.62
N ALA A 93 2.30 0.70 -1.94
CA ALA A 93 3.55 0.40 -2.65
C ALA A 93 4.69 1.34 -2.23
N GLN A 94 4.42 2.65 -2.15
CA GLN A 94 5.38 3.64 -1.63
C GLN A 94 5.75 3.33 -0.18
N LEU A 95 4.77 2.94 0.64
CA LEU A 95 5.03 2.54 2.02
C LEU A 95 5.90 1.28 2.11
N ASP A 96 5.61 0.22 1.35
CA ASP A 96 6.39 -1.01 1.37
C ASP A 96 7.85 -0.76 0.88
N ALA A 97 8.04 0.13 -0.09
CA ALA A 97 9.37 0.56 -0.52
C ALA A 97 10.10 1.36 0.57
N ALA A 98 9.41 2.27 1.25
CA ALA A 98 9.94 3.01 2.39
C ALA A 98 10.40 2.08 3.50
N LEU A 99 9.56 1.11 3.87
CA LEU A 99 9.90 0.11 4.89
C LEU A 99 11.12 -0.73 4.46
N SER A 100 11.22 -1.08 3.18
CA SER A 100 12.36 -1.82 2.63
C SER A 100 13.66 -1.00 2.70
N PHE A 101 13.60 0.29 2.33
CA PHE A 101 14.74 1.20 2.44
C PHE A 101 15.20 1.38 3.90
N LEU A 102 14.24 1.57 4.81
CA LEU A 102 14.51 1.71 6.24
C LEU A 102 15.08 0.42 6.85
N THR A 103 14.60 -0.75 6.41
CA THR A 103 15.15 -2.03 6.84
C THR A 103 16.64 -2.15 6.49
N ASN A 104 17.04 -1.68 5.31
CA ASN A 104 18.44 -1.69 4.87
C ASN A 104 19.29 -0.59 5.53
N THR A 105 18.69 0.56 5.85
CA THR A 105 19.35 1.67 6.54
C THR A 105 19.57 1.36 8.03
N GLY A 106 18.63 0.64 8.66
CA GLY A 106 18.74 0.27 10.07
C GLY A 106 18.70 1.50 11.00
N PRO A 107 19.64 1.62 11.96
CA PRO A 107 19.71 2.74 12.89
C PRO A 107 20.55 3.93 12.37
N ASP A 108 21.13 3.82 11.18
CA ASP A 108 22.03 4.83 10.63
C ASP A 108 21.27 6.11 10.23
N SER A 109 22.00 7.20 9.98
CA SER A 109 21.35 8.46 9.56
C SER A 109 20.58 8.28 8.24
N LEU A 110 19.29 8.61 8.25
CA LEU A 110 18.44 8.56 7.06
C LEU A 110 18.84 9.66 6.07
N ASP A 111 19.30 9.25 4.88
CA ASP A 111 19.49 10.13 3.74
C ASP A 111 18.11 10.42 3.13
N VAL A 112 17.60 11.62 3.42
CA VAL A 112 16.23 12.02 3.05
C VAL A 112 16.04 12.03 1.53
N ASP A 113 17.04 12.48 0.77
CA ASP A 113 16.96 12.57 -0.68
C ASP A 113 16.87 11.18 -1.31
N LYS A 114 17.74 10.26 -0.88
CA LYS A 114 17.68 8.85 -1.34
C LYS A 114 16.43 8.13 -0.87
N PHE A 115 15.96 8.45 0.33
CA PHE A 115 14.72 7.89 0.85
C PHE A 115 13.54 8.34 -0.01
N GLU A 116 13.42 9.64 -0.30
CA GLU A 116 12.36 10.18 -1.16
C GLU A 116 12.39 9.55 -2.56
N GLU A 117 13.58 9.44 -3.16
CA GLU A 117 13.78 8.79 -4.46
C GLU A 117 13.36 7.31 -4.43
N ALA A 118 13.84 6.55 -3.45
CA ALA A 118 13.53 5.12 -3.32
C ALA A 118 12.04 4.86 -3.04
N CYS A 119 11.36 5.78 -2.37
CA CYS A 119 9.94 5.71 -2.08
C CYS A 119 9.05 6.27 -3.20
N GLY A 120 9.64 6.89 -4.23
CA GLY A 120 8.89 7.60 -5.25
C GLY A 120 8.08 8.77 -4.70
N VAL A 121 8.57 9.44 -3.67
CA VAL A 121 7.92 10.64 -3.13
C VAL A 121 7.96 11.74 -4.19
N GLY A 122 6.80 12.30 -4.52
CA GLY A 122 6.67 13.28 -5.60
C GLY A 122 6.65 12.70 -7.02
N VAL A 123 6.87 11.39 -7.19
CA VAL A 123 6.73 10.74 -8.49
C VAL A 123 5.24 10.57 -8.79
N VAL A 124 4.75 11.33 -9.77
CA VAL A 124 3.38 11.21 -10.30
C VAL A 124 3.49 10.60 -11.68
N VAL A 125 3.14 9.32 -11.80
CA VAL A 125 3.06 8.67 -13.11
C VAL A 125 1.81 9.19 -13.82
N SER A 126 2.01 9.89 -14.93
CA SER A 126 0.90 10.43 -15.71
C SER A 126 0.13 9.33 -16.44
N ILE A 127 -1.13 9.59 -16.78
CA ILE A 127 -1.94 8.67 -17.60
C ILE A 127 -1.28 8.46 -18.97
N GLU A 128 -0.60 9.46 -19.52
CA GLU A 128 0.10 9.36 -20.81
C GLU A 128 1.29 8.40 -20.73
N GLU A 129 2.08 8.45 -19.66
CA GLU A 129 3.17 7.49 -19.43
C GLU A 129 2.65 6.06 -19.26
N ILE A 130 1.55 5.90 -18.51
CA ILE A 130 0.87 4.60 -18.38
C ILE A 130 0.45 4.09 -19.76
N LYS A 131 -0.20 4.93 -20.58
CA LYS A 131 -0.64 4.58 -21.93
C LYS A 131 0.50 4.17 -22.84
N SER A 132 1.59 4.93 -22.83
CA SER A 132 2.78 4.63 -23.63
C SER A 132 3.34 3.27 -23.22
N THR A 133 3.53 3.06 -21.92
CA THR A 133 4.13 1.82 -21.42
C THR A 133 3.24 0.60 -21.60
N VAL A 134 1.92 0.76 -21.46
CA VAL A 134 0.95 -0.28 -21.78
C VAL A 134 1.03 -0.62 -23.27
N THR A 135 1.15 0.37 -24.15
CA THR A 135 1.31 0.13 -25.60
C THR A 135 2.56 -0.68 -25.89
N ASP A 136 3.71 -0.27 -25.35
CA ASP A 136 4.98 -0.99 -25.53
C ASP A 136 4.87 -2.45 -25.05
N ILE A 137 4.27 -2.69 -23.89
CA ILE A 137 4.11 -4.03 -23.33
C ILE A 137 3.15 -4.88 -24.17
N LEU A 138 2.06 -4.30 -24.69
CA LEU A 138 1.15 -5.02 -25.58
C LEU A 138 1.81 -5.33 -26.93
N GLU A 139 2.66 -4.45 -27.45
CA GLU A 139 3.45 -4.71 -28.65
C GLU A 139 4.49 -5.83 -28.42
N GLU A 140 5.19 -5.82 -27.29
CA GLU A 140 6.13 -6.87 -26.88
C GLU A 140 5.45 -8.24 -26.71
N ASN A 141 4.19 -8.27 -26.28
CA ASN A 141 3.42 -9.49 -26.08
C ASN A 141 2.39 -9.74 -27.20
N MET A 142 2.48 -9.05 -28.34
CA MET A 142 1.46 -9.07 -29.39
C MET A 142 1.21 -10.47 -29.96
N GLU A 143 2.25 -11.29 -30.09
CA GLU A 143 2.13 -12.68 -30.54
C GLU A 143 1.30 -13.52 -29.58
N ALA A 144 1.62 -13.45 -28.27
CA ALA A 144 0.88 -14.14 -27.23
C ALA A 144 -0.56 -13.62 -27.10
N ILE A 145 -0.80 -12.32 -27.28
CA ILE A 145 -2.14 -11.72 -27.28
C ILE A 145 -2.98 -12.30 -28.42
N LYS A 146 -2.42 -12.42 -29.63
CA LYS A 146 -3.16 -12.98 -30.78
C LYS A 146 -3.44 -14.47 -30.62
N GLU A 147 -2.51 -15.22 -30.04
CA GLU A 147 -2.66 -16.66 -29.80
C GLU A 147 -3.67 -16.94 -28.69
N GLN A 148 -3.53 -16.29 -27.53
CA GLN A 148 -4.33 -16.56 -26.34
C GLN A 148 -5.63 -15.74 -26.30
N ARG A 149 -5.75 -14.70 -27.13
CA ARG A 149 -6.88 -13.77 -27.15
C ARG A 149 -7.25 -13.30 -25.73
N TYR A 150 -8.51 -13.48 -25.33
CA TYR A 150 -9.00 -13.07 -24.01
C TYR A 150 -8.57 -14.00 -22.85
N HIS A 151 -7.86 -15.09 -23.14
CA HIS A 151 -7.24 -15.96 -22.13
C HIS A 151 -5.86 -15.47 -21.69
N ILE A 152 -5.33 -14.42 -22.32
CA ILE A 152 -4.04 -13.87 -21.91
C ILE A 152 -4.07 -13.44 -20.45
N ASN A 153 -2.97 -13.70 -19.75
CA ASN A 153 -2.84 -13.32 -18.36
C ASN A 153 -2.67 -11.80 -18.23
N VAL A 154 -3.79 -11.08 -18.09
CA VAL A 154 -3.82 -9.63 -17.82
C VAL A 154 -3.01 -9.27 -16.57
N GLY A 155 -2.99 -10.16 -15.57
CA GLY A 155 -2.17 -9.99 -14.36
C GLY A 155 -0.67 -9.94 -14.66
N MET A 156 -0.19 -10.73 -15.61
CA MET A 156 1.20 -10.71 -16.09
C MET A 156 1.52 -9.37 -16.76
N LEU A 157 0.66 -8.90 -17.65
CA LEU A 157 0.81 -7.61 -18.34
C LEU A 157 0.82 -6.44 -17.34
N CYS A 158 -0.12 -6.43 -16.39
CA CYS A 158 -0.15 -5.46 -15.30
C CYS A 158 1.15 -5.49 -14.48
N GLY A 159 1.69 -6.69 -14.23
CA GLY A 159 2.96 -6.88 -13.54
C GLY A 159 4.15 -6.29 -14.32
N GLN A 160 4.19 -6.43 -15.64
CA GLN A 160 5.22 -5.81 -16.48
C GLN A 160 5.14 -4.28 -16.45
N VAL A 161 3.93 -3.70 -16.51
CA VAL A 161 3.76 -2.24 -16.43
C VAL A 161 4.23 -1.74 -15.06
N ARG A 162 3.86 -2.42 -13.97
CA ARG A 162 4.29 -2.08 -12.61
C ARG A 162 5.80 -2.17 -12.41
N LYS A 163 6.53 -2.99 -13.17
CA LYS A 163 8.00 -3.02 -13.10
C LYS A 163 8.62 -1.73 -13.65
N ARG A 164 8.02 -1.13 -14.68
CA ARG A 164 8.46 0.13 -15.27
C ARG A 164 7.93 1.35 -14.50
N HIS A 165 6.70 1.24 -13.99
CA HIS A 165 5.99 2.27 -13.23
C HIS A 165 5.52 1.74 -11.87
N PRO A 166 6.42 1.58 -10.89
CA PRO A 166 6.08 1.02 -9.57
C PRO A 166 5.08 1.89 -8.79
N TRP A 167 5.04 3.19 -9.08
CA TRP A 167 4.16 4.17 -8.43
C TRP A 167 2.89 4.48 -9.22
N GLY A 168 2.70 3.82 -10.38
CA GLY A 168 1.54 4.03 -11.24
C GLY A 168 0.24 3.53 -10.60
N ASP A 169 -0.88 4.18 -10.96
CA ASP A 169 -2.19 3.75 -10.51
C ASP A 169 -2.53 2.37 -11.12
N ALA A 170 -2.56 1.36 -10.27
CA ALA A 170 -2.84 -0.02 -10.66
C ALA A 170 -4.21 -0.21 -11.35
N LYS A 171 -5.21 0.58 -10.96
CA LYS A 171 -6.54 0.54 -11.55
C LYS A 171 -6.50 1.17 -12.94
N ALA A 172 -5.85 2.33 -13.08
CA ALA A 172 -5.69 2.99 -14.38
C ALA A 172 -4.90 2.12 -15.37
N VAL A 173 -3.82 1.47 -14.90
CA VAL A 173 -3.03 0.51 -15.70
C VAL A 173 -3.91 -0.62 -16.21
N LYS A 174 -4.71 -1.23 -15.33
CA LYS A 174 -5.59 -2.34 -15.70
C LYS A 174 -6.66 -1.88 -16.70
N GLU A 175 -7.32 -0.76 -16.42
CA GLU A 175 -8.36 -0.21 -17.31
C GLU A 175 -7.81 0.10 -18.70
N GLU A 176 -6.60 0.65 -18.81
CA GLU A 176 -5.97 0.90 -20.11
C GLU A 176 -5.58 -0.40 -20.83
N ILE A 177 -5.05 -1.40 -20.12
CA ILE A 177 -4.76 -2.72 -20.71
C ILE A 177 -6.04 -3.37 -21.25
N ASP A 178 -7.10 -3.43 -20.44
CA ASP A 178 -8.37 -4.05 -20.83
C ASP A 178 -8.97 -3.34 -22.05
N LYS A 179 -8.90 -2.01 -22.08
CA LYS A 179 -9.33 -1.20 -23.23
C LYS A 179 -8.55 -1.52 -24.50
N ARG A 180 -7.22 -1.50 -24.44
CA ARG A 180 -6.36 -1.76 -25.61
C ARG A 180 -6.46 -3.21 -26.09
N LEU A 181 -6.59 -4.18 -25.18
CA LEU A 181 -6.84 -5.57 -25.56
C LEU A 181 -8.17 -5.71 -26.31
N ALA A 182 -9.23 -5.02 -25.87
CA ALA A 182 -10.50 -5.02 -26.58
C ALA A 182 -10.40 -4.38 -27.97
N GLU A 183 -9.59 -3.32 -28.14
CA GLU A 183 -9.30 -2.71 -29.44
C GLU A 183 -8.53 -3.66 -30.38
N ILE A 184 -7.57 -4.42 -29.85
CA ILE A 184 -6.75 -5.37 -30.62
C ILE A 184 -7.52 -6.65 -30.99
N LEU A 185 -8.28 -7.21 -30.03
CA LEU A 185 -8.94 -8.51 -30.18
C LEU A 185 -10.36 -8.43 -30.73
N GLY A 186 -10.99 -7.25 -30.66
CA GLY A 186 -12.38 -7.05 -31.05
C GLY A 186 -13.37 -7.72 -30.08
N PRO A 187 -14.66 -7.85 -30.45
CA PRO A 187 -15.67 -8.44 -29.57
C PRO A 187 -15.34 -9.89 -29.20
N LYS A 188 -15.70 -10.28 -27.97
CA LYS A 188 -15.56 -11.67 -27.51
C LYS A 188 -16.39 -12.59 -28.40
N THR A 189 -15.77 -13.67 -28.84
CA THR A 189 -16.36 -14.70 -29.71
C THR A 189 -16.52 -16.02 -28.94
N GLU A 190 -17.14 -17.02 -29.55
CA GLU A 190 -17.30 -18.36 -28.95
C GLU A 190 -15.94 -18.99 -28.59
N ALA A 191 -14.87 -18.67 -29.34
CA ALA A 191 -13.50 -19.09 -29.04
C ALA A 191 -12.97 -18.55 -27.69
N ASP A 192 -13.55 -17.46 -27.18
CA ASP A 192 -13.17 -16.83 -25.91
C ASP A 192 -14.01 -17.33 -24.71
N SER A 193 -14.98 -18.22 -24.98
CA SER A 193 -15.89 -18.79 -23.97
C SER A 193 -15.46 -20.17 -23.47
N ILE A 194 -14.45 -20.76 -24.10
CA ILE A 194 -13.93 -22.09 -23.75
C ILE A 194 -12.75 -21.90 -22.80
N LYS A 195 -12.93 -22.33 -21.55
CA LYS A 195 -12.00 -22.12 -20.44
C LYS A 195 -10.85 -23.12 -20.43
#